data_AF-A0A842IIE3-F1
#
_entry.id   AF-A0A842IIE3-F1
#
_cell.length_a   1.000
_cell.length_b   1.000
_cell.length_c   1.000
_cell.angle_alpha   90.00
_cell.angle_beta   90.00
_cell.angle_gamma   90.00
#
_symmetry.space_group_name_H-M   'P 1'
#
loop_
_entity.id
_entity.type
_entity.pdbx_description
1 polymer ?
#
loop_
_entity_poly.entity_id
_entity_poly.type
_entity_poly.pdbx_seq_one_letter_code
_entity_poly.pdbx_strand_id
1 'polypeptide(L)'
;MINKLTVVDFFCGAGGFSEGFRQQGFTILRGVDKWIPAVRTFNHNFDLNDPPRDILDYWDSIELINEIPNSDVIVGSPPCVSFSNSNRSGKADKSLGLRLTETFLRIVAVKKFQERSKLKAWFMENVTNTLKYLPKSYSFEDLNLSEWALNQNLLPSDIAISIEGNSTMINSAHFGSPQSRKRAIVGEIVSKGKLIVPPKTHSQKISEKGNLLPSKTLKSVLRGLPRPNVKKSSRRIRDPLYPEINIPLQRITDHFYDSGLYKTQWNSSLFMKRNHPYMGRMSFPEEINKPSRTVTATKIGSSREALIYRSEYRRKGDGEFRIPTVREMACLMSFPITYQFLGDSEYSKCRLVGNAVCPTVSGALAKTVLKQLGLQEISTPIVATKPKLKGVRNLNTYEARTFDHPPKKKPGARFRRHPFKYGNITVTLSNYDILSGKQSKGWITSVQYGNGEGFPCRNIADGFYKEIEPIIKDFNGGEEFIQIVNNGFTNKIASASELQRMHELQQQIEQYLDPSSLIEEVAELIDEFEFENPFYDQGDSIVFNNKEIVPKKQIMALYTINKITSVANKK
;
A
#
# COMPACT_ATOMS: atom_id res chain seq x y z
N MET A 1 12.98 26.56 33.43
CA MET A 1 12.10 25.93 32.44
C MET A 1 12.97 25.25 31.40
N ILE A 2 12.80 23.95 31.12
CA ILE A 2 13.52 23.29 30.02
C ILE A 2 12.96 23.89 28.72
N ASN A 3 13.81 24.60 27.96
CA ASN A 3 13.42 25.20 26.68
C ASN A 3 13.10 24.05 25.70
N LYS A 4 11.81 23.88 25.36
CA LYS A 4 11.38 22.78 24.47
C LYS A 4 11.76 23.11 23.03
N LEU A 5 12.44 22.18 22.37
CA LEU A 5 12.73 22.29 20.94
C LEU A 5 11.44 22.32 20.12
N THR A 6 11.49 23.00 18.99
CA THR A 6 10.33 23.33 18.16
C THR A 6 10.39 22.72 16.77
N VAL A 7 9.23 22.36 16.20
CA VAL A 7 9.12 21.67 14.90
C VAL A 7 8.11 22.38 13.99
N VAL A 8 8.44 22.47 12.70
CA VAL A 8 7.50 22.79 11.62
C VAL A 8 7.46 21.61 10.64
N ASP A 9 6.27 21.24 10.19
CA ASP A 9 6.01 20.05 9.36
C ASP A 9 5.36 20.43 8.02
N PHE A 10 6.01 20.10 6.91
CA PHE A 10 5.52 20.35 5.55
C PHE A 10 5.01 19.07 4.90
N PHE A 11 3.91 19.17 4.16
CA PHE A 11 3.12 18.00 3.75
C PHE A 11 2.71 17.18 4.97
N CYS A 12 2.22 17.88 6.00
CA CYS A 12 2.09 17.33 7.34
C CYS A 12 1.09 16.16 7.42
N GLY A 13 0.17 16.06 6.47
CA GLY A 13 -0.79 14.97 6.40
C GLY A 13 -1.59 14.83 7.70
N ALA A 14 -1.75 13.60 8.17
CA ALA A 14 -2.40 13.35 9.46
C ALA A 14 -1.52 13.71 10.67
N GLY A 15 -0.29 14.18 10.48
CA GLY A 15 0.64 14.55 11.56
C GLY A 15 1.50 13.41 12.11
N GLY A 16 1.65 12.30 11.39
CA GLY A 16 2.45 11.16 11.86
C GLY A 16 3.93 11.48 12.04
N PHE A 17 4.49 12.37 11.20
CA PHE A 17 5.85 12.85 11.36
C PHE A 17 5.95 13.72 12.63
N SER A 18 5.12 14.74 12.77
CA SER A 18 5.05 15.58 13.99
C SER A 18 4.80 14.80 15.28
N GLU A 19 3.92 13.79 15.27
CA GLU A 19 3.54 13.03 16.47
C GLU A 19 4.74 12.32 17.10
N GLY A 20 5.66 11.79 16.30
CA GLY A 20 6.89 11.19 16.83
C GLY A 20 7.82 12.19 17.53
N PHE A 21 7.92 13.41 17.02
CA PHE A 21 8.66 14.50 17.68
C PHE A 21 7.95 14.96 18.96
N ARG A 22 6.62 15.13 18.93
CA ARG A 22 5.81 15.47 20.11
C ARG A 22 5.98 14.44 21.23
N GLN A 23 6.01 13.16 20.87
CA GLN A 23 6.29 12.05 21.79
C GLN A 23 7.66 12.15 22.47
N GLN A 24 8.62 12.85 21.87
CA GLN A 24 9.95 13.13 22.43
C GLN A 24 10.07 14.54 23.05
N GLY A 25 8.94 15.19 23.34
CA GLY A 25 8.89 16.45 24.10
C GLY A 25 9.07 17.72 23.27
N PHE A 26 9.14 17.60 21.95
CA PHE A 26 9.17 18.76 21.06
C PHE A 26 7.79 19.43 20.99
N THR A 27 7.79 20.74 20.79
CA THR A 27 6.59 21.55 20.54
C THR A 27 6.37 21.70 19.04
N ILE A 28 5.17 21.37 18.56
CA ILE A 28 4.80 21.53 17.15
C ILE A 28 4.25 22.94 16.95
N LEU A 29 4.85 23.71 16.04
CA LEU A 29 4.50 25.13 15.83
C LEU A 29 3.57 25.34 14.65
N ARG A 30 3.74 24.57 13.56
CA ARG A 30 3.00 24.73 12.32
C ARG A 30 2.99 23.45 11.50
N GLY A 31 1.86 23.16 10.87
CA GLY A 31 1.71 22.15 9.83
C GLY A 31 1.25 22.77 8.52
N VAL A 32 1.93 22.48 7.42
CA VAL A 32 1.54 22.93 6.08
C VAL A 32 1.07 21.75 5.25
N ASP A 33 -0.18 21.80 4.81
CA ASP A 33 -0.75 20.86 3.84
C ASP A 33 -1.90 21.55 3.09
N LYS A 34 -2.16 21.14 1.86
CA LYS A 34 -3.27 21.67 1.05
C LYS A 34 -4.56 20.88 1.22
N TRP A 35 -4.45 19.63 1.67
CA TRP A 35 -5.60 18.75 1.81
C TRP A 35 -6.36 19.06 3.10
N ILE A 36 -7.54 19.66 2.98
CA ILE A 36 -8.35 20.13 4.12
C ILE A 36 -8.51 19.09 5.25
N PRO A 37 -8.84 17.80 5.00
CA PRO A 37 -8.89 16.78 6.03
C PRO A 37 -7.57 16.54 6.78
N ALA A 38 -6.42 16.70 6.10
CA ALA A 38 -5.10 16.61 6.73
C ALA A 38 -4.89 17.78 7.69
N VAL A 39 -5.10 19.00 7.23
CA VAL A 39 -4.96 20.23 8.03
C VAL A 39 -5.87 20.19 9.26
N ARG A 40 -7.15 19.83 9.09
CA ARG A 40 -8.09 19.66 10.21
C ARG A 40 -7.60 18.61 11.21
N THR A 41 -7.10 17.48 10.71
CA THR A 41 -6.56 16.41 11.55
C THR A 41 -5.33 16.88 12.33
N PHE A 42 -4.41 17.57 11.65
CA PHE A 42 -3.20 18.11 12.26
C PHE A 42 -3.53 19.10 13.37
N ASN A 43 -4.31 20.14 13.04
CA ASN A 43 -4.77 21.17 13.97
C ASN A 43 -5.45 20.60 15.20
N HIS A 44 -6.36 19.63 15.01
CA HIS A 44 -7.10 18.99 16.10
C HIS A 44 -6.19 18.25 17.09
N ASN A 45 -5.16 17.55 16.60
CA ASN A 45 -4.29 16.77 17.47
C ASN A 45 -3.24 17.65 18.17
N PHE A 46 -2.76 18.73 17.52
CA PHE A 46 -1.71 19.61 18.05
C PHE A 46 -2.20 20.94 18.66
N ASP A 47 -3.51 21.17 18.73
CA ASP A 47 -4.11 22.42 19.24
C ASP A 47 -3.67 23.67 18.46
N LEU A 48 -3.64 23.54 17.12
CA LEU A 48 -3.30 24.61 16.19
C LEU A 48 -4.50 25.05 15.36
N ASN A 49 -4.34 26.13 14.59
CA ASN A 49 -5.37 26.66 13.69
C ASN A 49 -4.77 27.11 12.34
N ASP A 50 -3.84 26.31 11.81
CA ASP A 50 -3.21 26.61 10.52
C ASP A 50 -4.24 26.50 9.38
N PRO A 51 -4.27 27.45 8.41
CA PRO A 51 -5.10 27.33 7.21
C PRO A 51 -4.50 26.33 6.21
N PRO A 52 -5.32 25.71 5.34
CA PRO A 52 -4.79 24.96 4.21
C PRO A 52 -3.94 25.84 3.30
N ARG A 53 -2.80 25.32 2.86
CA ARG A 53 -1.86 26.05 2.00
C ARG A 53 -1.13 25.10 1.06
N ASP A 54 -0.95 25.49 -0.20
CA ASP A 54 -0.09 24.74 -1.11
C ASP A 54 1.36 25.15 -0.84
N ILE A 55 2.26 24.17 -0.76
CA ILE A 55 3.67 24.49 -0.55
C ILE A 55 4.25 25.28 -1.72
N LEU A 56 3.68 25.11 -2.92
CA LEU A 56 4.15 25.79 -4.13
C LEU A 56 4.04 27.31 -4.04
N ASP A 57 3.19 27.82 -3.14
CA ASP A 57 3.08 29.25 -2.85
C ASP A 57 4.41 29.84 -2.33
N TYR A 58 5.31 29.02 -1.76
CA TYR A 58 6.64 29.43 -1.28
C TYR A 58 7.73 29.44 -2.37
N TRP A 59 7.43 28.96 -3.58
CA TRP A 59 8.46 28.82 -4.62
C TRP A 59 9.04 30.17 -5.06
N ASP A 60 8.20 31.20 -5.18
CA ASP A 60 8.59 32.53 -5.66
C ASP A 60 8.46 33.63 -4.59
N SER A 61 8.28 33.29 -3.30
CA SER A 61 8.15 34.30 -2.24
C SER A 61 9.01 33.99 -1.01
N ILE A 62 10.03 34.84 -0.79
CA ILE A 62 10.86 34.83 0.41
C ILE A 62 10.06 35.37 1.61
N GLU A 63 9.16 36.31 1.38
CA GLU A 63 8.30 36.93 2.39
C GLU A 63 7.43 35.86 3.05
N LEU A 64 6.76 35.02 2.25
CA LEU A 64 5.97 33.91 2.77
C LEU A 64 6.84 32.89 3.53
N ILE A 65 8.08 32.64 3.09
CA ILE A 65 9.02 31.79 3.84
C ILE A 65 9.38 32.45 5.19
N ASN A 66 9.57 33.76 5.23
CA ASN A 66 9.88 34.51 6.44
C ASN A 66 8.71 34.47 7.46
N GLU A 67 7.46 34.43 7.01
CA GLU A 67 6.27 34.23 7.87
C GLU A 67 6.20 32.84 8.54
N ILE A 68 7.01 31.88 8.10
CA ILE A 68 7.10 30.56 8.74
C ILE A 68 7.86 30.73 10.07
N PRO A 69 7.28 30.31 11.21
CA PRO A 69 7.93 30.40 12.50
C PRO A 69 9.31 29.76 12.47
N ASN A 70 10.31 30.45 13.02
CA ASN A 70 11.63 29.86 13.21
C ASN A 70 11.49 28.63 14.12
N SER A 71 12.08 27.51 13.72
CA SER A 71 12.03 26.24 14.44
C SER A 71 13.41 25.58 14.58
N ASP A 72 13.54 24.72 15.58
CA ASP A 72 14.76 23.93 15.79
C ASP A 72 14.83 22.75 14.82
N VAL A 73 13.67 22.27 14.35
CA VAL A 73 13.58 21.19 13.38
C VAL A 73 12.56 21.53 12.29
N ILE A 74 12.89 21.17 11.05
CA ILE A 74 11.96 21.15 9.92
C ILE A 74 11.81 19.71 9.44
N VAL A 75 10.58 19.23 9.30
CA VAL A 75 10.30 17.93 8.71
C VAL A 75 9.38 18.08 7.51
N GLY A 76 9.45 17.14 6.56
CA GLY A 76 8.44 17.08 5.52
C GLY A 76 8.38 15.76 4.78
N SER A 77 7.24 15.50 4.13
CA SER A 77 7.01 14.27 3.35
C SER A 77 6.42 14.55 1.96
N PRO A 78 7.21 15.13 1.03
CA PRO A 78 6.72 15.50 -0.30
C PRO A 78 6.12 14.30 -1.05
N PRO A 79 4.95 14.45 -1.69
CA PRO A 79 4.31 13.34 -2.37
C PRO A 79 5.11 12.91 -3.60
N CYS A 80 5.32 11.60 -3.71
CA CYS A 80 5.99 11.00 -4.85
C CYS A 80 5.02 10.77 -6.02
N VAL A 81 4.49 11.84 -6.63
CA VAL A 81 3.61 11.73 -7.81
C VAL A 81 4.31 11.07 -9.01
N SER A 82 5.63 11.20 -9.09
CA SER A 82 6.46 10.89 -10.27
C SER A 82 7.22 9.55 -10.22
N PHE A 83 7.53 9.03 -9.02
CA PHE A 83 8.55 7.98 -8.85
C PHE A 83 8.06 6.67 -8.21
N SER A 84 6.75 6.57 -7.96
CA SER A 84 6.15 5.32 -7.46
C SER A 84 5.97 4.31 -8.60
N ASN A 85 6.29 3.03 -8.33
CA ASN A 85 6.05 1.92 -9.28
C ASN A 85 4.57 1.80 -9.70
N SER A 86 3.66 2.41 -8.95
CA SER A 86 2.21 2.44 -9.16
C SER A 86 1.79 3.26 -10.39
N ASN A 87 2.63 4.19 -10.87
CA ASN A 87 2.31 5.12 -11.96
C ASN A 87 3.03 4.76 -13.27
N ARG A 88 3.15 3.46 -13.60
CA ARG A 88 3.66 3.02 -14.92
C ARG A 88 2.80 3.47 -16.11
N SER A 89 1.60 4.01 -15.89
CA SER A 89 0.69 4.49 -16.93
C SER A 89 1.05 5.86 -17.54
N GLY A 90 2.34 6.23 -17.60
CA GLY A 90 2.89 7.29 -18.47
C GLY A 90 2.37 8.73 -18.33
N LYS A 91 1.39 9.01 -17.45
CA LYS A 91 0.69 10.30 -17.36
C LYS A 91 1.01 11.13 -16.11
N ALA A 92 1.84 10.64 -15.20
CA ALA A 92 2.25 11.42 -14.04
C ALA A 92 3.34 12.41 -14.45
N ASP A 93 3.05 13.71 -14.33
CA ASP A 93 4.01 14.76 -14.61
C ASP A 93 5.17 14.67 -13.62
N LYS A 94 6.33 14.26 -14.13
CA LYS A 94 7.52 14.07 -13.31
C LYS A 94 7.99 15.39 -12.70
N SER A 95 7.77 16.50 -13.39
CA SER A 95 8.21 17.84 -13.02
C SER A 95 7.53 18.33 -11.74
N LEU A 96 6.23 18.07 -11.56
CA LEU A 96 5.50 18.50 -10.37
C LEU A 96 6.06 17.87 -9.08
N GLY A 97 6.37 16.57 -9.10
CA GLY A 97 6.94 15.90 -7.92
C GLY A 97 8.34 16.41 -7.54
N LEU A 98 9.16 16.75 -8.54
CA LEU A 98 10.45 17.41 -8.33
C LEU A 98 10.24 18.81 -7.75
N ARG A 99 9.36 19.61 -8.36
CA ARG A 99 9.07 20.96 -7.91
C ARG A 99 8.59 21.03 -6.47
N LEU A 100 7.72 20.11 -6.05
CA LEU A 100 7.27 20.01 -4.65
C LEU A 100 8.44 19.70 -3.70
N THR A 101 9.37 18.85 -4.12
CA THR A 101 10.56 18.50 -3.35
C THR A 101 11.52 19.69 -3.27
N GLU A 102 11.81 20.33 -4.39
CA GLU A 102 12.67 21.52 -4.47
C GLU A 102 12.09 22.67 -3.66
N THR A 103 10.78 22.88 -3.67
CA THR A 103 10.14 23.94 -2.86
C THR A 103 10.34 23.69 -1.36
N PHE A 104 10.26 22.43 -0.91
CA PHE A 104 10.59 22.08 0.47
C PHE A 104 12.06 22.35 0.79
N LEU A 105 12.98 21.94 -0.10
CA LEU A 105 14.41 22.14 0.09
C LEU A 105 14.80 23.62 0.05
N ARG A 106 14.12 24.45 -0.76
CA ARG A 106 14.22 25.91 -0.78
C ARG A 106 13.89 26.49 0.60
N ILE A 107 12.77 26.09 1.20
CA ILE A 107 12.38 26.54 2.55
C ILE A 107 13.44 26.15 3.57
N VAL A 108 13.93 24.91 3.52
CA VAL A 108 15.01 24.44 4.41
C VAL A 108 16.27 25.27 4.22
N ALA A 109 16.69 25.55 2.99
CA ALA A 109 17.88 26.35 2.69
C ALA A 109 17.76 27.77 3.28
N VAL A 110 16.65 28.46 3.03
CA VAL A 110 16.41 29.80 3.62
C VAL A 110 16.46 29.74 5.14
N LYS A 111 15.74 28.80 5.77
CA LYS A 111 15.71 28.69 7.24
C LYS A 111 17.04 28.24 7.84
N LYS A 112 17.87 27.51 7.10
CA LYS A 112 19.21 27.07 7.53
C LYS A 112 20.20 28.23 7.52
N PHE A 113 20.19 29.05 6.47
CA PHE A 113 21.22 30.06 6.21
C PHE A 113 20.81 31.50 6.57
N GLN A 114 19.55 31.77 6.88
CA GLN A 114 19.13 33.10 7.38
C GLN A 114 19.89 33.52 8.65
N GLU A 115 20.04 34.83 8.84
CA GLU A 115 20.68 35.40 10.02
C GLU A 115 20.05 34.85 11.32
N ARG A 116 20.89 34.50 12.31
CA ARG A 116 20.47 33.97 13.61
C ARG A 116 19.58 32.73 13.52
N SER A 117 19.77 31.91 12.48
CA SER A 117 19.07 30.63 12.36
C SER A 117 19.23 29.79 13.62
N LYS A 118 18.10 29.28 14.14
CA LYS A 118 18.10 28.28 15.21
C LYS A 118 17.92 26.84 14.70
N LEU A 119 17.85 26.62 13.38
CA LEU A 119 17.64 25.30 12.81
C LEU A 119 18.77 24.35 13.23
N LYS A 120 18.41 23.25 13.89
CA LYS A 120 19.33 22.22 14.38
C LYS A 120 19.29 20.95 13.54
N ALA A 121 18.15 20.64 12.94
CA ALA A 121 18.00 19.49 12.07
C ALA A 121 16.91 19.69 11.03
N TRP A 122 17.00 18.97 9.92
CA TRP A 122 15.89 18.83 8.99
C TRP A 122 15.81 17.41 8.43
N PHE A 123 14.59 16.95 8.13
CA PHE A 123 14.38 15.61 7.58
C PHE A 123 13.28 15.61 6.51
N MET A 124 13.52 14.87 5.43
CA MET A 124 12.56 14.57 4.39
C MET A 124 12.30 13.06 4.36
N GLU A 125 11.04 12.66 4.49
CA GLU A 125 10.60 11.29 4.26
C GLU A 125 10.06 11.11 2.85
N ASN A 126 10.38 9.98 2.21
CA ASN A 126 9.81 9.62 0.92
C ASN A 126 9.82 8.11 0.64
N VAL A 127 9.21 7.68 -0.47
CA VAL A 127 9.31 6.30 -0.97
C VAL A 127 10.74 5.97 -1.43
N THR A 128 11.11 4.70 -1.38
CA THR A 128 12.49 4.25 -1.64
C THR A 128 13.02 4.58 -3.02
N ASN A 129 12.15 4.62 -4.03
CA ASN A 129 12.55 4.92 -5.40
C ASN A 129 12.97 6.38 -5.60
N THR A 130 12.53 7.32 -4.75
CA THR A 130 12.80 8.75 -4.91
C THR A 130 14.29 9.06 -4.94
N LEU A 131 15.11 8.32 -4.19
CA LEU A 131 16.57 8.51 -4.16
C LEU A 131 17.26 8.34 -5.53
N LYS A 132 16.64 7.63 -6.47
CA LYS A 132 17.20 7.45 -7.83
C LYS A 132 17.03 8.67 -8.72
N TYR A 133 16.19 9.62 -8.33
CA TYR A 133 15.78 10.75 -9.16
C TYR A 133 16.17 12.10 -8.56
N LEU A 134 16.65 12.13 -7.32
CA LEU A 134 17.20 13.34 -6.72
C LEU A 134 18.65 13.53 -7.19
N PRO A 135 19.07 14.77 -7.48
CA PRO A 135 20.47 15.09 -7.72
C PRO A 135 21.29 14.86 -6.45
N LYS A 136 22.61 14.82 -6.61
CA LYS A 136 23.56 14.64 -5.50
C LYS A 136 23.54 15.82 -4.52
N SER A 137 23.27 17.01 -5.01
CA SER A 137 23.20 18.25 -4.25
C SER A 137 22.32 19.26 -4.99
N TYR A 138 21.93 20.31 -4.27
CA TYR A 138 21.27 21.50 -4.80
C TYR A 138 22.06 22.73 -4.38
N SER A 139 22.41 23.58 -5.33
CA SER A 139 22.92 24.93 -5.09
C SER A 139 21.79 25.89 -4.69
N PHE A 140 22.13 27.13 -4.30
CA PHE A 140 21.10 28.15 -4.11
C PHE A 140 20.41 28.48 -5.45
N GLU A 141 21.14 28.51 -6.56
CA GLU A 141 20.58 28.70 -7.90
C GLU A 141 19.57 27.62 -8.27
N ASP A 142 19.88 26.33 -8.02
CA ASP A 142 18.96 25.21 -8.28
C ASP A 142 17.64 25.34 -7.53
N LEU A 143 17.66 26.02 -6.37
CA LEU A 143 16.50 26.26 -5.52
C LEU A 143 15.85 27.64 -5.76
N ASN A 144 16.22 28.33 -6.84
CA ASN A 144 15.74 29.68 -7.20
C ASN A 144 16.11 30.77 -6.17
N LEU A 145 17.21 30.61 -5.46
CA LEU A 145 17.65 31.46 -4.33
C LEU A 145 18.86 32.35 -4.67
N SER A 146 19.18 32.58 -5.95
CA SER A 146 20.37 33.34 -6.35
C SER A 146 20.43 34.74 -5.74
N GLU A 147 19.37 35.54 -5.89
CA GLU A 147 19.30 36.90 -5.31
C GLU A 147 19.31 36.88 -3.78
N TRP A 148 18.57 35.94 -3.18
CA TRP A 148 18.53 35.78 -1.74
C TRP A 148 19.90 35.43 -1.17
N ALA A 149 20.66 34.54 -1.83
CA ALA A 149 22.00 34.14 -1.41
C ALA A 149 22.98 35.32 -1.42
N LEU A 150 22.96 36.14 -2.48
CA LEU A 150 23.78 37.35 -2.56
C LEU A 150 23.48 38.31 -1.41
N ASN A 151 22.21 38.50 -1.07
CA ASN A 151 21.78 39.32 0.07
C ASN A 151 22.21 38.75 1.43
N GLN A 152 22.60 37.48 1.51
CA GLN A 152 23.17 36.84 2.70
C GLN A 152 24.71 36.74 2.65
N ASN A 153 25.38 37.37 1.67
CA ASN A 153 26.81 37.24 1.40
C ASN A 153 27.25 35.80 1.08
N LEU A 154 26.41 35.05 0.38
CA LEU A 154 26.67 33.70 -0.14
C LEU A 154 26.70 33.73 -1.68
N LEU A 155 27.36 32.75 -2.31
CA LEU A 155 27.35 32.63 -3.77
C LEU A 155 26.14 31.81 -4.24
N PRO A 156 25.47 32.18 -5.35
CA PRO A 156 24.39 31.38 -5.93
C PRO A 156 24.79 29.92 -6.23
N SER A 157 26.05 29.69 -6.57
CA SER A 157 26.63 28.38 -6.87
C SER A 157 26.99 27.56 -5.62
N ASP A 158 26.94 28.14 -4.42
CA ASP A 158 27.23 27.41 -3.18
C ASP A 158 26.22 26.30 -2.94
N ILE A 159 26.69 25.17 -2.41
CA ILE A 159 25.83 24.02 -2.09
C ILE A 159 24.93 24.38 -0.90
N ALA A 160 23.64 24.55 -1.18
CA ALA A 160 22.62 24.78 -0.16
C ALA A 160 22.23 23.48 0.55
N ILE A 161 22.04 22.39 -0.21
CA ILE A 161 21.59 21.08 0.30
C ILE A 161 22.40 19.96 -0.32
N SER A 162 23.03 19.12 0.52
CA SER A 162 23.69 17.89 0.08
C SER A 162 22.78 16.68 0.30
N ILE A 163 22.54 15.89 -0.75
CA ILE A 163 21.76 14.64 -0.73
C ILE A 163 22.70 13.42 -0.66
N GLU A 164 23.81 13.47 -1.39
CA GLU A 164 24.86 12.46 -1.37
C GLU A 164 25.48 12.38 0.04
N GLY A 165 25.54 11.17 0.60
CA GLY A 165 25.97 10.94 1.98
C GLY A 165 24.91 11.27 3.05
N ASN A 166 23.80 11.93 2.69
CA ASN A 166 22.77 12.41 3.62
C ASN A 166 21.42 11.73 3.44
N SER A 167 21.43 10.50 2.93
CA SER A 167 20.24 9.70 2.73
C SER A 167 20.40 8.27 3.23
N THR A 168 19.31 7.66 3.66
CA THR A 168 19.28 6.27 4.10
C THR A 168 17.92 5.62 3.84
N MET A 169 17.90 4.29 3.80
CA MET A 169 16.66 3.52 3.76
C MET A 169 16.39 2.86 5.11
N ILE A 170 15.22 3.13 5.66
CA ILE A 170 14.77 2.55 6.93
C ILE A 170 13.55 1.66 6.75
N ASN A 171 13.39 0.69 7.65
CA ASN A 171 12.17 -0.11 7.78
C ASN A 171 11.54 0.20 9.14
N SER A 172 10.29 0.66 9.15
CA SER A 172 9.54 1.01 10.37
C SER A 172 9.51 -0.09 11.42
N ALA A 173 9.53 -1.37 11.02
CA ALA A 173 9.55 -2.50 11.94
C ALA A 173 10.81 -2.51 12.84
N HIS A 174 11.93 -1.98 12.37
CA HIS A 174 13.16 -1.87 13.16
C HIS A 174 13.10 -0.79 14.25
N PHE A 175 12.06 0.04 14.23
CA PHE A 175 11.83 1.14 15.17
C PHE A 175 10.52 0.93 15.95
N GLY A 176 10.05 -0.31 16.09
CA GLY A 176 8.90 -0.64 16.95
C GLY A 176 7.52 -0.49 16.32
N SER A 177 7.41 -0.10 15.04
CA SER A 177 6.11 -0.15 14.35
C SER A 177 5.69 -1.62 14.11
N PRO A 178 4.42 -2.00 14.31
CA PRO A 178 3.90 -3.34 14.00
C PRO A 178 3.73 -3.64 12.50
N GLN A 179 4.50 -2.95 11.67
CA GLN A 179 4.40 -2.94 10.21
C GLN A 179 5.79 -2.87 9.60
N SER A 180 6.00 -3.61 8.53
CA SER A 180 7.19 -3.50 7.68
C SER A 180 6.95 -2.53 6.53
N ARG A 181 7.41 -1.29 6.68
CA ARG A 181 7.31 -0.22 5.67
C ARG A 181 8.70 0.36 5.43
N LYS A 182 9.21 0.18 4.20
CA LYS A 182 10.49 0.74 3.77
C LYS A 182 10.31 2.17 3.26
N ARG A 183 11.16 3.08 3.71
CA ARG A 183 11.16 4.51 3.34
C ARG A 183 12.57 5.06 3.20
N ALA A 184 12.73 6.01 2.29
CA ALA A 184 13.91 6.83 2.18
C ALA A 184 13.78 8.00 3.16
N ILE A 185 14.84 8.25 3.91
CA ILE A 185 14.99 9.45 4.74
C ILE A 185 16.19 10.21 4.21
N VAL A 186 16.00 11.48 3.93
CA VAL A 186 17.07 12.44 3.63
C VAL A 186 17.08 13.48 4.73
N GLY A 187 18.24 14.01 5.11
CA GLY A 187 18.26 15.07 6.10
C GLY A 187 19.64 15.33 6.66
N GLU A 188 19.67 16.15 7.70
CA GLU A 188 20.91 16.65 8.27
C GLU A 188 20.70 17.01 9.74
N ILE A 189 21.69 16.68 10.57
CA ILE A 189 21.93 17.43 11.81
C ILE A 189 22.87 18.57 11.44
N VAL A 190 22.38 19.80 11.48
CA VAL A 190 23.04 20.98 10.88
C VAL A 190 24.46 21.17 11.42
N SER A 191 24.67 21.02 12.73
CA SER A 191 26.00 21.14 13.35
C SER A 191 26.99 20.03 12.97
N LYS A 192 26.52 18.96 12.33
CA LYS A 192 27.34 17.84 11.86
C LYS A 192 27.51 17.81 10.34
N GLY A 193 26.77 18.64 9.60
CA GLY A 193 26.76 18.63 8.13
C GLY A 193 26.24 17.34 7.50
N LYS A 194 25.67 16.42 8.29
CA LYS A 194 25.27 15.10 7.79
C LYS A 194 24.06 14.46 8.47
N LEU A 195 23.45 13.50 7.77
CA LEU A 195 22.43 12.62 8.35
C LEU A 195 23.07 11.69 9.39
N ILE A 196 22.51 11.68 10.59
CA ILE A 196 22.82 10.66 11.60
C ILE A 196 21.69 9.64 11.62
N VAL A 197 21.97 8.43 11.14
CA VAL A 197 20.97 7.36 11.05
C VAL A 197 20.64 6.86 12.45
N PRO A 198 19.35 6.84 12.88
CA PRO A 198 18.97 6.34 14.18
C PRO A 198 19.30 4.83 14.30
N PRO A 199 19.84 4.37 15.44
CA PRO A 199 20.09 2.96 15.65
C PRO A 199 18.78 2.18 15.66
N LYS A 200 18.81 0.96 15.12
CA LYS A 200 17.66 0.04 15.19
C LYS A 200 17.40 -0.31 16.65
N THR A 201 16.13 -0.43 17.01
CA THR A 201 15.70 -0.85 18.36
C THR A 201 15.05 -2.23 18.36
N HIS A 202 14.62 -2.71 17.18
CA HIS A 202 13.93 -3.98 17.01
C HIS A 202 14.51 -4.84 15.88
N SER A 203 14.36 -6.16 15.99
CA SER A 203 14.74 -7.13 14.97
C SER A 203 13.72 -8.26 14.85
N GLN A 204 13.61 -8.89 13.67
CA GLN A 204 12.81 -10.10 13.49
C GLN A 204 13.57 -11.35 13.94
N LYS A 205 14.89 -11.36 13.76
CA LYS A 205 15.77 -12.41 14.29
C LYS A 205 16.13 -12.08 15.73
N ILE A 206 16.11 -13.08 16.62
CA ILE A 206 16.66 -12.95 17.97
C ILE A 206 18.13 -12.54 17.81
N SER A 207 18.49 -11.38 18.37
CA SER A 207 19.86 -10.88 18.26
C SER A 207 20.75 -11.68 19.22
N GLU A 208 21.79 -12.32 18.71
CA GLU A 208 22.84 -12.97 19.52
C GLU A 208 23.55 -11.97 20.45
N LYS A 209 23.51 -10.66 20.14
CA LYS A 209 24.11 -9.58 20.94
C LYS A 209 23.15 -8.91 21.94
N GLY A 210 21.96 -9.45 22.18
CA GLY A 210 21.06 -9.05 23.29
C GLY A 210 20.42 -7.64 23.26
N ASN A 211 20.86 -6.73 22.38
CA ASN A 211 20.50 -5.31 22.46
C ASN A 211 19.25 -4.88 21.66
N LEU A 212 18.60 -5.78 20.93
CA LEU A 212 17.43 -5.47 20.09
C LEU A 212 16.18 -6.20 20.58
N LEU A 213 15.07 -5.46 20.67
CA LEU A 213 13.77 -6.02 21.03
C LEU A 213 13.16 -6.86 19.90
N PRO A 214 12.32 -7.86 20.21
CA PRO A 214 11.56 -8.58 19.19
C PRO A 214 10.61 -7.64 18.44
N SER A 215 10.55 -7.76 17.11
CA SER A 215 9.64 -6.98 16.28
C SER A 215 8.18 -7.10 16.72
N LYS A 216 7.46 -5.98 16.77
CA LYS A 216 6.02 -5.98 17.02
C LYS A 216 5.29 -6.65 15.86
N THR A 217 4.29 -7.47 16.17
CA THR A 217 3.60 -8.31 15.18
C THR A 217 2.19 -7.79 14.92
N LEU A 218 1.60 -8.17 13.79
CA LEU A 218 0.18 -7.93 13.53
C LEU A 218 -0.68 -8.55 14.66
N LYS A 219 -0.31 -9.74 15.13
CA LYS A 219 -0.96 -10.43 16.24
C LYS A 219 -0.96 -9.62 17.54
N SER A 220 0.11 -8.89 17.87
CA SER A 220 0.11 -8.07 19.09
C SER A 220 -0.89 -6.92 19.02
N VAL A 221 -1.08 -6.31 17.84
CA VAL A 221 -2.11 -5.27 17.65
C VAL A 221 -3.51 -5.87 17.70
N LEU A 222 -3.76 -6.96 16.96
CA LEU A 222 -5.08 -7.61 16.92
C LEU A 222 -5.51 -8.17 18.28
N ARG A 223 -4.57 -8.59 19.14
CA ARG A 223 -4.86 -9.04 20.51
C ARG A 223 -5.04 -7.89 21.50
N GLY A 224 -4.33 -6.78 21.31
CA GLY A 224 -4.43 -5.62 22.19
C GLY A 224 -5.68 -4.77 21.94
N LEU A 225 -6.20 -4.76 20.72
CA LEU A 225 -7.49 -4.14 20.40
C LEU A 225 -8.65 -5.09 20.69
N PRO A 226 -9.82 -4.56 21.10
CA PRO A 226 -11.05 -5.35 21.13
C PRO A 226 -11.40 -5.85 19.72
N ARG A 227 -12.23 -6.90 19.60
CA ARG A 227 -12.74 -7.30 18.28
C ARG A 227 -13.68 -6.21 17.73
N PRO A 228 -13.71 -5.95 16.41
CA PRO A 228 -14.59 -4.95 15.81
C PRO A 228 -16.10 -5.20 16.03
N ASN A 229 -16.50 -6.46 16.19
CA ASN A 229 -17.91 -6.87 16.36
C ASN A 229 -18.37 -6.99 17.82
N VAL A 230 -17.63 -6.41 18.78
CA VAL A 230 -18.05 -6.38 20.18
C VAL A 230 -19.24 -5.47 20.38
N LYS A 231 -20.05 -5.76 21.40
CA LYS A 231 -21.10 -4.84 21.87
C LYS A 231 -20.47 -3.65 22.59
N LYS A 232 -21.19 -2.52 22.57
CA LYS A 232 -20.83 -1.31 23.32
C LYS A 232 -20.70 -1.64 24.81
N SER A 233 -19.63 -1.13 25.43
CA SER A 233 -19.30 -1.40 26.83
C SER A 233 -18.45 -0.26 27.41
N SER A 234 -18.49 -0.11 28.73
CA SER A 234 -17.64 0.81 29.50
C SER A 234 -16.32 0.17 29.96
N ARG A 235 -16.10 -1.13 29.71
CA ARG A 235 -14.86 -1.82 30.10
C ARG A 235 -13.65 -1.08 29.55
N ARG A 236 -12.57 -1.04 30.33
CA ARG A 236 -11.37 -0.30 29.97
C ARG A 236 -10.46 -1.15 29.09
N ILE A 237 -9.86 -0.52 28.08
CA ILE A 237 -8.90 -1.11 27.14
C ILE A 237 -7.59 -0.36 27.27
N ARG A 238 -6.49 -1.12 27.32
CA ARG A 238 -5.13 -0.60 27.25
C ARG A 238 -4.68 -0.57 25.79
N ASP A 239 -4.00 0.50 25.39
CA ASP A 239 -3.42 0.60 24.04
C ASP A 239 -2.36 -0.50 23.81
N PRO A 240 -2.31 -1.10 22.61
CA PRO A 240 -1.36 -2.19 22.30
C PRO A 240 0.12 -1.75 22.29
N LEU A 241 0.41 -0.48 22.10
CA LEU A 241 1.75 0.08 21.94
C LEU A 241 2.12 1.06 23.05
N TYR A 242 1.13 1.72 23.66
CA TYR A 242 1.29 2.78 24.66
C TYR A 242 0.58 2.41 25.97
N PRO A 243 1.18 1.56 26.84
CA PRO A 243 0.52 0.99 28.01
C PRO A 243 -0.09 1.99 29.00
N GLU A 244 0.39 3.24 29.01
CA GLU A 244 -0.10 4.38 29.78
C GLU A 244 -1.51 4.82 29.36
N ILE A 245 -1.93 4.50 28.13
CA ILE A 245 -3.26 4.78 27.63
C ILE A 245 -4.20 3.66 28.08
N ASN A 246 -5.14 4.02 28.94
CA ASN A 246 -6.20 3.14 29.40
C ASN A 246 -7.53 3.89 29.33
N ILE A 247 -8.42 3.54 28.41
CA ILE A 247 -9.67 4.27 28.16
C ILE A 247 -10.87 3.32 28.09
N PRO A 248 -12.10 3.77 28.45
CA PRO A 248 -13.31 3.00 28.21
C PRO A 248 -13.47 2.64 26.73
N LEU A 249 -13.93 1.42 26.45
CA LEU A 249 -14.11 0.89 25.09
C LEU A 249 -14.96 1.83 24.21
N GLN A 250 -16.05 2.38 24.76
CA GLN A 250 -16.91 3.35 24.06
C GLN A 250 -16.23 4.65 23.63
N ARG A 251 -15.01 4.95 24.11
CA ARG A 251 -14.22 6.12 23.69
C ARG A 251 -13.26 5.82 22.53
N ILE A 252 -13.11 4.56 22.12
CA ILE A 252 -12.35 4.19 20.93
C ILE A 252 -13.18 4.54 19.70
N THR A 253 -12.61 5.34 18.81
CA THR A 253 -13.24 5.76 17.55
C THR A 253 -12.77 4.91 16.37
N ASP A 254 -13.61 4.81 15.36
CA ASP A 254 -13.31 4.23 14.04
C ASP A 254 -12.83 2.77 14.08
N HIS A 255 -13.48 1.96 14.90
CA HIS A 255 -13.11 0.57 15.15
C HIS A 255 -14.28 -0.41 15.20
N PHE A 256 -15.45 0.00 15.69
CA PHE A 256 -16.59 -0.90 15.90
C PHE A 256 -17.57 -0.81 14.75
N TYR A 257 -17.15 -1.27 13.57
CA TYR A 257 -17.98 -1.37 12.40
C TYR A 257 -17.55 -2.58 11.57
N ASP A 258 -18.48 -3.15 10.79
CA ASP A 258 -18.20 -4.29 9.92
C ASP A 258 -17.51 -3.84 8.63
N SER A 259 -16.20 -4.04 8.58
CA SER A 259 -15.36 -3.77 7.41
C SER A 259 -15.29 -4.93 6.41
N GLY A 260 -16.25 -5.87 6.48
CA GLY A 260 -16.33 -7.03 5.60
C GLY A 260 -16.44 -6.68 4.11
N LEU A 261 -15.83 -7.52 3.29
CA LEU A 261 -15.77 -7.40 1.84
C LEU A 261 -16.79 -8.31 1.16
N TYR A 262 -17.30 -7.88 0.01
CA TYR A 262 -18.03 -8.79 -0.87
C TYR A 262 -17.11 -9.92 -1.36
N LYS A 263 -17.68 -11.10 -1.62
CA LYS A 263 -17.00 -12.28 -2.17
C LYS A 263 -16.14 -11.93 -3.35
N THR A 264 -16.71 -11.19 -4.28
CA THR A 264 -16.04 -10.79 -5.51
C THR A 264 -14.81 -9.91 -5.28
N GLN A 265 -14.83 -9.06 -4.24
CA GLN A 265 -13.72 -8.20 -3.87
C GLN A 265 -12.58 -9.01 -3.26
N TRP A 266 -12.84 -9.78 -2.20
CA TRP A 266 -11.77 -10.54 -1.56
C TRP A 266 -11.24 -11.65 -2.46
N ASN A 267 -12.08 -12.21 -3.33
CA ASN A 267 -11.66 -13.21 -4.30
C ASN A 267 -10.76 -12.61 -5.39
N SER A 268 -11.07 -11.38 -5.84
CA SER A 268 -10.15 -10.62 -6.70
C SER A 268 -8.80 -10.36 -6.02
N SER A 269 -8.78 -10.02 -4.73
CA SER A 269 -7.53 -9.84 -3.98
C SER A 269 -6.76 -11.16 -3.84
N LEU A 270 -7.45 -12.26 -3.53
CA LEU A 270 -6.90 -13.61 -3.45
C LEU A 270 -6.20 -14.00 -4.77
N PHE A 271 -6.91 -13.84 -5.90
CA PHE A 271 -6.36 -14.06 -7.23
C PHE A 271 -5.09 -13.22 -7.45
N MET A 272 -5.17 -11.91 -7.22
CA MET A 272 -4.05 -11.00 -7.42
C MET A 272 -2.86 -11.27 -6.49
N LYS A 273 -3.07 -11.93 -5.35
CA LYS A 273 -2.00 -12.31 -4.43
C LYS A 273 -1.39 -13.67 -4.74
N ARG A 274 -2.10 -14.59 -5.39
CA ARG A 274 -1.61 -15.95 -5.70
C ARG A 274 -1.18 -16.12 -7.16
N ASN A 275 -1.96 -15.58 -8.08
CA ASN A 275 -1.89 -15.78 -9.53
C ASN A 275 -1.73 -14.43 -10.27
N HIS A 276 -0.93 -13.54 -9.72
CA HIS A 276 -0.63 -12.29 -10.41
C HIS A 276 0.14 -12.57 -11.71
N PRO A 277 -0.22 -11.97 -12.87
CA PRO A 277 0.46 -12.26 -14.13
C PRO A 277 2.00 -12.09 -14.09
N TYR A 278 2.46 -11.03 -13.43
CA TYR A 278 3.89 -10.66 -13.38
C TYR A 278 4.50 -10.50 -11.98
N MET A 279 3.74 -10.62 -10.89
CA MET A 279 4.26 -10.43 -9.52
C MET A 279 4.26 -11.76 -8.75
N GLY A 280 5.14 -11.87 -7.75
CA GLY A 280 5.20 -13.05 -6.90
C GLY A 280 3.98 -13.21 -5.97
N ARG A 281 3.96 -14.33 -5.24
CA ARG A 281 2.90 -14.61 -4.27
C ARG A 281 2.92 -13.66 -3.07
N MET A 282 1.77 -13.48 -2.45
CA MET A 282 1.58 -12.69 -1.22
C MET A 282 0.60 -13.41 -0.30
N SER A 283 0.72 -13.17 1.00
CA SER A 283 -0.13 -13.77 2.03
C SER A 283 -1.61 -13.38 1.88
N PHE A 284 -2.48 -14.38 1.93
CA PHE A 284 -3.92 -14.23 2.07
C PHE A 284 -4.47 -15.38 2.92
N PRO A 285 -5.15 -15.10 4.05
CA PRO A 285 -5.16 -13.82 4.79
C PRO A 285 -3.76 -13.40 5.25
N GLU A 286 -3.65 -12.25 5.91
CA GLU A 286 -2.35 -11.78 6.42
C GLU A 286 -1.71 -12.75 7.43
N GLU A 287 -0.39 -12.87 7.38
CA GLU A 287 0.41 -13.61 8.36
C GLU A 287 0.50 -12.83 9.67
N ILE A 288 -0.18 -13.31 10.72
CA ILE A 288 -0.30 -12.55 11.97
C ILE A 288 0.97 -12.56 12.85
N ASN A 289 1.85 -13.57 12.71
CA ASN A 289 3.04 -13.72 13.56
C ASN A 289 4.23 -12.85 13.12
N LYS A 290 4.08 -12.03 12.07
CA LYS A 290 5.08 -11.08 11.59
C LYS A 290 4.51 -9.66 11.68
N PRO A 291 5.33 -8.59 11.60
CA PRO A 291 4.83 -7.25 11.34
C PRO A 291 3.94 -7.26 10.08
N SER A 292 2.89 -6.45 10.05
CA SER A 292 2.02 -6.37 8.87
C SER A 292 2.81 -5.91 7.64
N ARG A 293 2.28 -6.22 6.44
CA ARG A 293 2.70 -5.52 5.23
C ARG A 293 2.32 -4.03 5.30
N THR A 294 2.84 -3.25 4.35
CA THR A 294 2.58 -1.81 4.26
C THR A 294 1.08 -1.48 4.26
N VAL A 295 0.65 -0.66 5.21
CA VAL A 295 -0.67 -0.02 5.21
C VAL A 295 -0.69 1.01 4.08
N THR A 296 -1.57 0.80 3.09
CA THR A 296 -1.72 1.70 1.94
C THR A 296 -2.74 2.80 2.21
N ALA A 297 -2.61 3.93 1.52
CA ALA A 297 -3.56 5.03 1.58
C ALA A 297 -4.86 4.76 0.82
N THR A 298 -4.84 3.80 -0.10
CA THR A 298 -6.00 3.38 -0.88
C THR A 298 -6.70 2.20 -0.22
N LYS A 299 -7.98 2.36 0.09
CA LYS A 299 -8.86 1.33 0.63
C LYS A 299 -9.50 0.51 -0.51
N ILE A 300 -8.72 -0.35 -1.16
CA ILE A 300 -9.20 -1.17 -2.29
C ILE A 300 -9.16 -2.65 -1.88
N GLY A 301 -10.29 -3.20 -1.44
CA GLY A 301 -10.38 -4.60 -0.98
C GLY A 301 -10.13 -5.65 -2.08
N SER A 302 -10.13 -5.24 -3.35
CA SER A 302 -9.85 -6.09 -4.52
C SER A 302 -8.40 -6.03 -5.02
N SER A 303 -7.56 -5.17 -4.44
CA SER A 303 -6.17 -5.01 -4.87
C SER A 303 -5.28 -6.14 -4.32
N ARG A 304 -4.12 -6.30 -4.96
CA ARG A 304 -3.08 -7.22 -4.46
C ARG A 304 -2.57 -6.77 -3.10
N GLU A 305 -2.40 -5.47 -2.91
CA GLU A 305 -1.76 -4.88 -1.74
C GLU A 305 -2.68 -4.86 -0.51
N ALA A 306 -4.00 -5.04 -0.69
CA ALA A 306 -4.99 -5.00 0.38
C ALA A 306 -4.59 -5.89 1.57
N LEU A 307 -4.63 -5.34 2.79
CA LEU A 307 -4.53 -6.13 4.01
C LEU A 307 -5.86 -6.83 4.24
N ILE A 308 -5.87 -8.16 4.31
CA ILE A 308 -7.09 -8.97 4.42
C ILE A 308 -7.02 -9.87 5.64
N TYR A 309 -8.03 -9.82 6.50
CA TYR A 309 -8.20 -10.66 7.68
C TYR A 309 -9.44 -11.55 7.54
N ARG A 310 -9.45 -12.69 8.22
CA ARG A 310 -10.71 -13.41 8.45
C ARG A 310 -11.61 -12.56 9.33
N SER A 311 -12.88 -12.46 8.96
CA SER A 311 -13.90 -11.73 9.70
C SER A 311 -14.28 -12.45 11.00
N GLU A 312 -14.55 -11.69 12.05
CA GLU A 312 -15.03 -12.18 13.34
C GLU A 312 -16.48 -12.68 13.27
N TYR A 313 -17.21 -12.34 12.20
CA TYR A 313 -18.60 -12.76 11.99
C TYR A 313 -18.74 -14.20 11.45
N ARG A 314 -17.63 -14.88 11.07
CA ARG A 314 -17.62 -16.28 10.59
C ARG A 314 -18.62 -16.60 9.47
N ARG A 315 -18.88 -15.63 8.58
CA ARG A 315 -19.70 -15.81 7.37
C ARG A 315 -18.95 -16.66 6.34
N LYS A 316 -19.69 -17.24 5.38
CA LYS A 316 -19.15 -17.82 4.14
C LYS A 316 -19.51 -16.90 2.97
N GLY A 317 -18.58 -16.64 2.06
CA GLY A 317 -18.83 -15.72 0.94
C GLY A 317 -18.75 -14.24 1.35
N ASP A 318 -19.86 -13.51 1.24
CA ASP A 318 -19.90 -12.09 1.60
C ASP A 318 -19.60 -11.87 3.08
N GLY A 319 -18.63 -10.99 3.36
CA GLY A 319 -18.17 -10.71 4.70
C GLY A 319 -17.38 -11.83 5.39
N GLU A 320 -16.98 -12.88 4.66
CA GLU A 320 -16.05 -13.91 5.17
C GLU A 320 -14.68 -13.31 5.53
N PHE A 321 -14.22 -12.40 4.68
CA PHE A 321 -12.99 -11.63 4.90
C PHE A 321 -13.31 -10.15 5.02
N ARG A 322 -12.43 -9.45 5.73
CA ARG A 322 -12.50 -8.00 5.95
C ARG A 322 -11.14 -7.36 5.76
N ILE A 323 -11.14 -6.07 5.54
CA ILE A 323 -9.96 -5.22 5.66
C ILE A 323 -9.83 -4.72 7.12
N PRO A 324 -8.66 -4.23 7.54
CA PRO A 324 -8.53 -3.56 8.83
C PRO A 324 -9.49 -2.37 8.93
N THR A 325 -10.00 -2.15 10.14
CA THR A 325 -10.66 -0.91 10.53
C THR A 325 -9.66 0.26 10.51
N VAL A 326 -10.13 1.50 10.42
CA VAL A 326 -9.27 2.69 10.48
C VAL A 326 -8.40 2.68 11.75
N ARG A 327 -8.95 2.28 12.90
CA ARG A 327 -8.20 2.19 14.15
C ARG A 327 -7.12 1.11 14.13
N GLU A 328 -7.42 -0.07 13.57
CA GLU A 328 -6.39 -1.10 13.38
C GLU A 328 -5.26 -0.61 12.46
N MET A 329 -5.60 0.05 11.34
CA MET A 329 -4.61 0.69 10.46
C MET A 329 -3.76 1.71 11.23
N ALA A 330 -4.38 2.54 12.07
CA ALA A 330 -3.69 3.57 12.85
C ALA A 330 -2.69 2.95 13.84
N CYS A 331 -3.10 1.90 14.56
CA CYS A 331 -2.19 1.19 15.46
C CYS A 331 -1.06 0.47 14.71
N LEU A 332 -1.31 -0.08 13.51
CA LEU A 332 -0.24 -0.64 12.66
C LEU A 332 0.74 0.43 12.16
N MET A 333 0.26 1.66 11.95
CA MET A 333 1.08 2.83 11.67
C MET A 333 1.73 3.42 12.93
N SER A 334 1.51 2.82 14.11
CA SER A 334 1.99 3.26 15.43
C SER A 334 1.41 4.58 15.97
N PHE A 335 0.20 4.96 15.55
CA PHE A 335 -0.56 5.99 16.26
C PHE A 335 -1.18 5.43 17.55
N PRO A 336 -1.26 6.25 18.63
CA PRO A 336 -2.00 5.88 19.82
C PRO A 336 -3.51 5.80 19.52
N ILE A 337 -4.25 4.95 20.25
CA ILE A 337 -5.71 4.79 20.12
C ILE A 337 -6.49 6.07 20.42
N THR A 338 -5.85 7.04 21.09
CA THR A 338 -6.42 8.36 21.39
C THR A 338 -6.25 9.37 20.26
N TYR A 339 -5.39 9.11 19.27
CA TYR A 339 -5.19 9.97 18.10
C TYR A 339 -6.44 9.97 17.21
N GLN A 340 -6.86 11.13 16.71
CA GLN A 340 -8.09 11.27 15.94
C GLN A 340 -7.82 11.63 14.48
N PHE A 341 -8.71 11.19 13.58
CA PHE A 341 -8.62 11.45 12.14
C PHE A 341 -9.91 12.14 11.68
N LEU A 342 -9.80 13.39 11.21
CA LEU A 342 -10.93 14.25 10.82
C LEU A 342 -11.20 14.15 9.32
N GLY A 343 -11.41 12.92 8.85
CA GLY A 343 -11.87 12.63 7.49
C GLY A 343 -13.38 12.49 7.41
N ASP A 344 -13.97 13.00 6.34
CA ASP A 344 -15.43 12.97 6.13
C ASP A 344 -15.97 11.59 5.74
N SER A 345 -15.10 10.63 5.42
CA SER A 345 -15.48 9.27 5.08
C SER A 345 -14.45 8.27 5.57
N GLU A 346 -14.81 7.00 5.62
CA GLU A 346 -13.85 5.93 5.91
C GLU A 346 -12.67 5.95 4.92
N TYR A 347 -12.92 6.18 3.63
CA TYR A 347 -11.86 6.32 2.63
C TYR A 347 -10.91 7.47 2.96
N SER A 348 -11.45 8.64 3.33
CA SER A 348 -10.64 9.80 3.73
C SER A 348 -9.78 9.49 4.96
N LYS A 349 -10.34 8.79 5.95
CA LYS A 349 -9.57 8.40 7.15
C LYS A 349 -8.50 7.36 6.86
N CYS A 350 -8.80 6.33 6.07
CA CYS A 350 -7.80 5.37 5.60
C CYS A 350 -6.65 6.05 4.85
N ARG A 351 -6.96 7.06 4.01
CA ARG A 351 -5.95 7.85 3.30
C ARG A 351 -5.07 8.67 4.24
N LEU A 352 -5.66 9.33 5.24
CA LEU A 352 -4.92 10.03 6.30
C LEU A 352 -3.92 9.10 6.99
N VAL A 353 -4.38 7.92 7.42
CA VAL A 353 -3.53 6.93 8.10
C VAL A 353 -2.44 6.37 7.17
N GLY A 354 -2.79 5.92 5.97
CA GLY A 354 -1.86 5.24 5.07
C GLY A 354 -0.79 6.15 4.45
N ASN A 355 -1.06 7.46 4.35
CA ASN A 355 -0.08 8.45 3.90
C ASN A 355 0.91 8.86 4.99
N ALA A 356 0.56 8.72 6.27
CA ALA A 356 1.40 9.19 7.37
C ALA A 356 2.78 8.50 7.41
N VAL A 357 3.73 9.19 8.03
CA VAL A 357 4.96 8.58 8.55
C VAL A 357 4.62 7.87 9.86
N CYS A 358 5.20 6.70 10.12
CA CYS A 358 4.98 6.02 11.41
C CYS A 358 5.56 6.86 12.55
N PRO A 359 4.79 7.23 13.60
CA PRO A 359 5.30 8.01 14.71
C PRO A 359 6.54 7.42 15.39
N THR A 360 6.69 6.09 15.46
CA THR A 360 7.89 5.50 16.08
C THR A 360 9.18 5.70 15.27
N VAL A 361 9.08 5.80 13.94
CA VAL A 361 10.21 6.17 13.06
C VAL A 361 10.60 7.63 13.32
N SER A 362 9.61 8.50 13.33
CA SER A 362 9.82 9.92 13.62
C SER A 362 10.42 10.13 15.02
N GLY A 363 9.90 9.43 16.03
CA GLY A 363 10.44 9.47 17.39
C GLY A 363 11.89 9.00 17.48
N ALA A 364 12.32 8.05 16.64
CA ALA A 364 13.73 7.66 16.57
C ALA A 364 14.62 8.77 15.99
N LEU A 365 14.15 9.50 14.98
CA LEU A 365 14.85 10.69 14.46
C LEU A 365 14.92 11.79 15.53
N ALA A 366 13.82 12.06 16.23
CA ALA A 366 13.77 13.04 17.32
C ALA A 366 14.74 12.69 18.46
N LYS A 367 14.84 11.42 18.86
CA LYS A 367 15.86 10.95 19.83
C LYS A 367 17.28 11.19 19.34
N THR A 368 17.55 10.93 18.07
CA THR A 368 18.86 11.24 17.47
C THR A 368 19.17 12.73 17.57
N VAL A 369 18.20 13.61 17.27
CA VAL A 369 18.37 15.07 17.42
C VAL A 369 18.72 15.43 18.86
N LEU A 370 17.94 14.96 19.84
CA LEU A 370 18.22 15.21 21.27
C LEU A 370 19.63 14.76 21.66
N LYS A 371 20.00 13.54 21.29
CA LYS A 371 21.33 12.97 21.56
C LYS A 371 22.46 13.80 20.95
N GLN A 372 22.33 14.23 19.69
CA GLN A 372 23.36 15.04 19.03
C GLN A 372 23.47 16.45 19.60
N LEU A 373 22.42 16.94 20.26
CA LEU A 373 22.42 18.22 20.98
C LEU A 373 22.83 18.08 22.45
N GLY A 374 23.19 16.88 22.92
CA GLY A 374 23.55 16.64 24.33
C GLY A 374 22.36 16.76 25.29
N LEU A 375 21.13 16.63 24.78
CA LEU A 375 19.90 16.72 25.56
C LEU A 375 19.43 15.32 25.98
N GLN A 376 18.75 15.26 27.12
CA GLN A 376 18.23 14.01 27.67
C GLN A 376 17.12 13.43 26.77
N GLU A 377 17.22 12.16 26.42
CA GLU A 377 16.20 11.43 25.67
C GLU A 377 14.98 11.12 26.55
N ILE A 378 13.79 11.15 25.95
CA ILE A 378 12.58 10.68 26.61
C ILE A 378 12.46 9.16 26.43
N SER A 379 12.62 8.42 27.53
CA SER A 379 12.53 6.96 27.51
C SER A 379 11.11 6.47 27.18
N THR A 380 10.10 7.08 27.81
CA THR A 380 8.68 6.76 27.63
C THR A 380 7.98 7.83 26.79
N PRO A 381 7.47 7.51 25.58
CA PRO A 381 6.80 8.46 24.70
C PRO A 381 5.70 9.28 25.40
N ILE A 382 5.70 10.60 25.23
CA ILE A 382 4.62 11.46 25.73
C ILE A 382 3.41 11.34 24.82
N VAL A 383 2.33 10.70 25.28
CA VAL A 383 1.08 10.53 24.51
C VAL A 383 -0.13 11.16 25.19
N ALA A 384 -1.11 11.56 24.38
CA ALA A 384 -2.40 11.99 24.90
C ALA A 384 -3.14 10.79 25.50
N THR A 385 -3.41 10.82 26.82
CA THR A 385 -4.08 9.70 27.52
C THR A 385 -5.60 9.73 27.39
N LYS A 386 -6.18 10.83 26.88
CA LYS A 386 -7.60 10.99 26.62
C LYS A 386 -7.82 11.41 25.15
N PRO A 387 -8.81 10.83 24.45
CA PRO A 387 -9.12 11.24 23.09
C PRO A 387 -9.90 12.56 23.06
N LYS A 388 -9.55 13.45 22.13
CA LYS A 388 -10.28 14.69 21.81
C LYS A 388 -11.44 14.37 20.85
N LEU A 389 -12.64 14.17 21.37
CA LEU A 389 -13.77 13.66 20.57
C LEU A 389 -14.64 14.74 19.91
N LYS A 390 -14.51 16.01 20.34
CA LYS A 390 -15.30 17.13 19.81
C LYS A 390 -15.04 17.28 18.30
N GLY A 391 -16.09 17.33 17.49
CA GLY A 391 -15.98 17.51 16.03
C GLY A 391 -15.48 16.29 15.25
N VAL A 392 -15.25 15.14 15.91
CA VAL A 392 -14.78 13.92 15.24
C VAL A 392 -15.98 13.10 14.76
N ARG A 393 -16.16 12.95 13.45
CA ARG A 393 -17.11 12.00 12.86
C ARG A 393 -16.68 10.58 13.23
N ASN A 394 -17.44 9.86 14.06
CA ASN A 394 -17.09 8.48 14.45
C ASN A 394 -17.72 7.46 13.48
N LEU A 395 -16.94 6.49 12.99
CA LEU A 395 -17.43 5.43 12.10
C LEU A 395 -18.05 4.23 12.83
N ASN A 396 -18.01 4.18 14.16
CA ASN A 396 -18.57 3.06 14.90
C ASN A 396 -20.09 2.97 14.69
N THR A 397 -20.55 1.83 14.18
CA THR A 397 -21.98 1.49 14.09
C THR A 397 -22.39 0.44 15.11
N TYR A 398 -21.45 -0.41 15.56
CA TYR A 398 -21.71 -1.61 16.36
C TYR A 398 -22.66 -2.62 15.69
N GLU A 399 -22.83 -2.50 14.37
CA GLU A 399 -23.78 -3.28 13.58
C GLU A 399 -23.07 -4.09 12.50
N ALA A 400 -23.67 -5.24 12.19
CA ALA A 400 -23.28 -6.08 11.08
C ALA A 400 -23.71 -5.45 9.76
N ARG A 401 -22.85 -5.56 8.74
CA ARG A 401 -23.20 -5.12 7.39
C ARG A 401 -24.18 -6.10 6.73
N THR A 402 -25.13 -5.56 5.97
CA THR A 402 -26.21 -6.29 5.29
C THR A 402 -25.83 -6.90 3.93
N PHE A 403 -24.79 -6.37 3.25
CA PHE A 403 -24.31 -6.82 1.92
C PHE A 403 -25.39 -6.82 0.83
N ASP A 404 -26.27 -5.83 0.86
CA ASP A 404 -27.41 -5.60 -0.05
C ASP A 404 -27.03 -4.96 -1.41
N HIS A 405 -25.87 -4.31 -1.49
CA HIS A 405 -25.45 -3.54 -2.67
C HIS A 405 -24.13 -4.04 -3.24
N PRO A 406 -24.11 -5.17 -3.97
CA PRO A 406 -22.90 -5.73 -4.53
C PRO A 406 -22.24 -4.76 -5.55
N PRO A 407 -20.90 -4.75 -5.63
CA PRO A 407 -20.18 -3.83 -6.50
C PRO A 407 -20.36 -4.20 -7.96
N LYS A 408 -20.80 -3.24 -8.78
CA LYS A 408 -20.91 -3.39 -10.23
C LYS A 408 -19.69 -2.79 -10.92
N LYS A 409 -19.29 -3.37 -12.07
CA LYS A 409 -18.26 -2.79 -12.95
C LYS A 409 -18.93 -1.94 -14.02
N LYS A 410 -18.13 -1.10 -14.69
CA LYS A 410 -18.59 -0.33 -15.85
C LYS A 410 -18.83 -1.26 -17.05
N PRO A 411 -19.73 -0.92 -17.97
CA PRO A 411 -19.86 -1.61 -19.24
C PRO A 411 -18.52 -1.70 -20.00
N GLY A 412 -18.24 -2.85 -20.61
CA GLY A 412 -16.97 -3.16 -21.26
C GLY A 412 -15.80 -3.35 -20.29
N ALA A 413 -16.05 -3.59 -19.01
CA ALA A 413 -14.98 -3.81 -18.05
C ALA A 413 -14.07 -4.96 -18.48
N ARG A 414 -12.76 -4.69 -18.53
CA ARG A 414 -11.77 -5.69 -18.93
C ARG A 414 -11.73 -6.86 -17.93
N PHE A 415 -11.54 -8.05 -18.46
CA PHE A 415 -11.30 -9.28 -17.73
C PHE A 415 -10.00 -9.90 -18.24
N ARG A 416 -9.20 -10.41 -17.30
CA ARG A 416 -8.00 -11.20 -17.56
C ARG A 416 -7.69 -12.07 -16.36
N ARG A 417 -7.73 -13.40 -16.51
CA ARG A 417 -7.32 -14.35 -15.47
C ARG A 417 -6.75 -15.64 -16.05
N HIS A 418 -5.97 -16.35 -15.24
CA HIS A 418 -5.43 -17.69 -15.53
C HIS A 418 -5.55 -18.56 -14.27
N PRO A 419 -5.80 -19.88 -14.39
CA PRO A 419 -6.08 -20.76 -13.25
C PRO A 419 -4.87 -20.86 -12.32
N PHE A 420 -3.68 -21.04 -12.90
CA PHE A 420 -2.41 -21.10 -12.19
C PHE A 420 -1.25 -20.70 -13.11
N LYS A 421 -0.10 -20.46 -12.49
CA LYS A 421 1.14 -20.14 -13.16
C LYS A 421 2.16 -21.24 -12.89
N TYR A 422 2.75 -21.79 -13.95
CA TYR A 422 3.81 -22.79 -13.84
C TYR A 422 5.10 -22.26 -14.46
N GLY A 423 6.10 -22.03 -13.62
CA GLY A 423 7.30 -21.29 -13.99
C GLY A 423 6.92 -19.93 -14.60
N ASN A 424 7.25 -19.76 -15.88
CA ASN A 424 6.99 -18.54 -16.64
C ASN A 424 5.84 -18.67 -17.64
N ILE A 425 5.03 -19.74 -17.58
CA ILE A 425 3.89 -19.93 -18.50
C ILE A 425 2.58 -19.62 -17.78
N THR A 426 1.69 -18.89 -18.47
CA THR A 426 0.27 -18.81 -18.11
C THR A 426 -0.59 -19.01 -19.34
N VAL A 427 -1.69 -19.75 -19.18
CA VAL A 427 -2.79 -19.79 -20.14
C VAL A 427 -3.90 -18.90 -19.60
N THR A 428 -4.27 -17.86 -20.35
CA THR A 428 -5.13 -16.79 -19.89
C THR A 428 -6.41 -16.70 -20.70
N LEU A 429 -7.52 -16.50 -20.00
CA LEU A 429 -8.80 -16.05 -20.53
C LEU A 429 -8.88 -14.52 -20.40
N SER A 430 -9.21 -13.83 -21.50
CA SER A 430 -9.47 -12.38 -21.51
C SER A 430 -10.63 -11.99 -22.42
N ASN A 431 -11.23 -10.81 -22.19
CA ASN A 431 -12.23 -10.22 -23.07
C ASN A 431 -11.67 -9.05 -23.92
N TYR A 432 -10.35 -8.89 -23.90
CA TYR A 432 -9.61 -7.89 -24.66
C TYR A 432 -8.31 -8.52 -25.12
N ASP A 433 -7.76 -8.01 -26.22
CA ASP A 433 -6.50 -8.50 -26.74
C ASP A 433 -5.35 -7.95 -25.88
N ILE A 434 -4.61 -8.87 -25.27
CA ILE A 434 -3.50 -8.53 -24.37
C ILE A 434 -2.33 -7.91 -25.14
N LEU A 435 -2.16 -8.29 -26.42
CA LEU A 435 -1.09 -7.78 -27.28
C LEU A 435 -1.35 -6.33 -27.70
N SER A 436 -2.50 -6.07 -28.35
CA SER A 436 -2.83 -4.72 -28.82
C SER A 436 -3.42 -3.82 -27.73
N GLY A 437 -3.86 -4.39 -26.60
CA GLY A 437 -4.57 -3.68 -25.55
C GLY A 437 -5.97 -3.20 -25.95
N LYS A 438 -6.49 -3.62 -27.11
CA LYS A 438 -7.80 -3.23 -27.64
C LYS A 438 -8.91 -4.15 -27.12
N GLN A 439 -10.10 -3.60 -26.95
CA GLN A 439 -11.29 -4.38 -26.59
C GLN A 439 -11.60 -5.38 -27.72
N SER A 440 -11.93 -6.61 -27.36
CA SER A 440 -12.27 -7.66 -28.32
C SER A 440 -13.78 -7.74 -28.56
N LYS A 441 -14.19 -8.27 -29.72
CA LYS A 441 -15.59 -8.63 -30.00
C LYS A 441 -16.04 -9.90 -29.27
N GLY A 442 -15.09 -10.73 -28.84
CA GLY A 442 -15.34 -11.98 -28.10
C GLY A 442 -14.26 -12.27 -27.06
N TRP A 443 -14.34 -13.42 -26.43
CA TRP A 443 -13.35 -13.88 -25.46
C TRP A 443 -12.14 -14.50 -26.16
N ILE A 444 -10.96 -14.33 -25.59
CA ILE A 444 -9.68 -14.71 -26.19
C ILE A 444 -8.93 -15.65 -25.25
N THR A 445 -8.44 -16.74 -25.82
CA THR A 445 -7.45 -17.61 -25.20
C THR A 445 -6.07 -17.12 -25.60
N SER A 446 -5.18 -16.96 -24.63
CA SER A 446 -3.82 -16.50 -24.89
C SER A 446 -2.81 -17.21 -24.00
N VAL A 447 -1.63 -17.49 -24.55
CA VAL A 447 -0.50 -18.08 -23.84
C VAL A 447 0.58 -17.03 -23.68
N GLN A 448 1.16 -16.95 -22.49
CA GLN A 448 2.19 -15.99 -22.11
C GLN A 448 3.45 -16.67 -21.61
N TYR A 449 4.62 -16.15 -22.00
CA TYR A 449 5.94 -16.70 -21.66
C TYR A 449 6.83 -15.68 -20.95
N GLY A 450 6.73 -15.54 -19.63
CA GLY A 450 7.66 -14.70 -18.86
C GLY A 450 7.14 -14.19 -17.53
N ASN A 451 8.01 -13.40 -16.88
CA ASN A 451 7.68 -12.57 -15.74
C ASN A 451 7.94 -11.11 -16.14
N GLY A 452 6.92 -10.27 -16.18
CA GLY A 452 7.09 -8.85 -16.47
C GLY A 452 6.02 -8.27 -17.38
N GLU A 453 6.22 -7.03 -17.78
CA GLU A 453 5.40 -6.33 -18.76
C GLU A 453 6.08 -6.49 -20.13
N GLY A 454 5.33 -6.86 -21.18
CA GLY A 454 5.88 -7.06 -22.53
C GLY A 454 6.50 -8.44 -22.82
N PHE A 455 6.22 -9.47 -22.02
CA PHE A 455 6.67 -10.83 -22.35
C PHE A 455 5.97 -11.35 -23.64
N PRO A 456 6.55 -12.34 -24.35
CA PRO A 456 5.92 -12.98 -25.51
C PRO A 456 4.52 -13.51 -25.18
N CYS A 457 3.54 -13.12 -25.98
CA CYS A 457 2.15 -13.53 -25.86
C CYS A 457 1.64 -14.00 -27.23
N ARG A 458 0.90 -15.12 -27.24
CA ARG A 458 0.29 -15.70 -28.44
C ARG A 458 -1.19 -15.89 -28.19
N ASN A 459 -2.02 -15.35 -29.08
CA ASN A 459 -3.46 -15.66 -29.08
C ASN A 459 -3.68 -17.00 -29.76
N ILE A 460 -4.60 -17.78 -29.21
CA ILE A 460 -4.95 -19.13 -29.66
C ILE A 460 -6.34 -19.08 -30.28
N ALA A 461 -6.47 -19.62 -31.49
CA ALA A 461 -7.73 -19.61 -32.24
C ALA A 461 -8.79 -20.48 -31.55
N ASP A 462 -10.05 -20.11 -31.70
CA ASP A 462 -11.16 -20.94 -31.23
C ASP A 462 -11.16 -22.28 -31.98
N GLY A 463 -11.45 -23.37 -31.27
CA GLY A 463 -11.43 -24.75 -31.77
C GLY A 463 -10.10 -25.48 -31.58
N PHE A 464 -9.02 -24.77 -31.21
CA PHE A 464 -7.68 -25.36 -31.01
C PHE A 464 -7.64 -26.45 -29.93
N TYR A 465 -8.57 -26.46 -28.97
CA TYR A 465 -8.70 -27.53 -27.98
C TYR A 465 -8.84 -28.92 -28.64
N LYS A 466 -9.40 -29.00 -29.85
CA LYS A 466 -9.52 -30.26 -30.61
C LYS A 466 -8.18 -30.77 -31.13
N GLU A 467 -7.28 -29.86 -31.48
CA GLU A 467 -5.94 -30.21 -32.01
C GLU A 467 -5.05 -30.82 -30.92
N ILE A 468 -5.23 -30.38 -29.67
CA ILE A 468 -4.44 -30.86 -28.52
C ILE A 468 -5.13 -31.99 -27.74
N GLU A 469 -6.33 -32.39 -28.15
CA GLU A 469 -7.06 -33.48 -27.50
C GLU A 469 -6.32 -34.84 -27.56
N PRO A 470 -5.71 -35.25 -28.70
CA PRO A 470 -4.93 -36.49 -28.75
C PRO A 470 -3.78 -36.50 -27.74
N ILE A 471 -3.08 -35.37 -27.59
CA ILE A 471 -1.97 -35.23 -26.63
C ILE A 471 -2.44 -35.46 -25.20
N ILE A 472 -3.62 -34.95 -24.84
CA ILE A 472 -4.17 -35.12 -23.49
C ILE A 472 -4.59 -36.57 -23.25
N LYS A 473 -5.13 -37.27 -24.26
CA LYS A 473 -5.53 -38.69 -24.13
C LYS A 473 -4.34 -39.59 -23.77
N ASP A 474 -3.13 -39.24 -24.19
CA ASP A 474 -1.91 -39.96 -23.85
C ASP A 474 -1.47 -39.75 -22.39
N PHE A 475 -2.08 -38.80 -21.67
CA PHE A 475 -1.80 -38.61 -20.24
C PHE A 475 -2.59 -39.61 -19.42
N ASN A 476 -1.99 -40.10 -18.33
CA ASN A 476 -2.73 -40.87 -17.32
C ASN A 476 -3.91 -40.03 -16.79
N GLY A 477 -5.13 -40.55 -16.86
CA GLY A 477 -6.38 -39.85 -16.52
C GLY A 477 -6.86 -38.82 -17.56
N GLY A 478 -6.19 -38.68 -18.70
CA GLY A 478 -6.51 -37.66 -19.70
C GLY A 478 -7.86 -37.83 -20.39
N GLU A 479 -8.27 -39.08 -20.65
CA GLU A 479 -9.57 -39.38 -21.26
C GLU A 479 -10.73 -39.06 -20.29
N GLU A 480 -10.56 -39.39 -19.00
CA GLU A 480 -11.49 -39.00 -17.93
C GLU A 480 -11.59 -37.48 -17.83
N PHE A 481 -10.46 -36.76 -17.82
CA PHE A 481 -10.44 -35.31 -17.82
C PHE A 481 -11.24 -34.71 -19.00
N ILE A 482 -11.01 -35.20 -20.23
CA ILE A 482 -11.73 -34.75 -21.42
C ILE A 482 -13.24 -35.00 -21.28
N GLN A 483 -13.63 -36.16 -20.76
CA GLN A 483 -15.04 -36.48 -20.52
C GLN A 483 -15.68 -35.52 -19.51
N ILE A 484 -15.00 -35.22 -18.39
CA ILE A 484 -15.49 -34.26 -17.39
C ILE A 484 -15.67 -32.86 -18.02
N VAL A 485 -14.70 -32.41 -18.82
CA VAL A 485 -14.77 -31.10 -19.48
C VAL A 485 -15.93 -31.05 -20.49
N ASN A 486 -16.12 -32.10 -21.29
CA ASN A 486 -17.12 -32.12 -22.35
C ASN A 486 -18.56 -32.32 -21.82
N ASN A 487 -18.74 -33.17 -20.82
CA ASN A 487 -20.09 -33.58 -20.37
C ASN A 487 -20.59 -32.78 -19.16
N GLY A 488 -19.69 -32.28 -18.31
CA GLY A 488 -20.03 -31.51 -17.11
C GLY A 488 -19.73 -30.02 -17.23
N PHE A 489 -18.44 -29.70 -17.42
CA PHE A 489 -17.96 -28.31 -17.38
C PHE A 489 -18.53 -27.45 -18.50
N THR A 490 -18.61 -27.98 -19.73
CA THR A 490 -19.04 -27.22 -20.92
C THR A 490 -20.44 -26.63 -20.78
N ASN A 491 -21.33 -27.30 -20.05
CA ASN A 491 -22.70 -26.84 -19.82
C ASN A 491 -22.78 -25.57 -18.96
N LYS A 492 -21.72 -25.27 -18.20
CA LYS A 492 -21.60 -24.10 -17.32
C LYS A 492 -21.12 -22.84 -18.07
N ILE A 493 -20.77 -22.94 -19.35
CA ILE A 493 -20.25 -21.83 -20.16
C ILE A 493 -21.41 -21.08 -20.83
N ALA A 494 -21.56 -19.78 -20.54
CA ALA A 494 -22.53 -18.89 -21.19
C ALA A 494 -22.04 -18.38 -22.56
N SER A 495 -22.89 -17.65 -23.30
CA SER A 495 -22.46 -16.88 -24.47
C SER A 495 -21.50 -15.75 -24.09
N ALA A 496 -20.76 -15.24 -25.07
CA ALA A 496 -19.76 -14.18 -24.86
C ALA A 496 -20.38 -12.92 -24.22
N SER A 497 -21.59 -12.54 -24.64
CA SER A 497 -22.35 -11.41 -24.11
C SER A 497 -22.80 -11.65 -22.67
N GLU A 498 -23.31 -12.84 -22.35
CA GLU A 498 -23.73 -13.17 -20.98
C GLU A 498 -22.53 -13.33 -20.03
N LEU A 499 -21.40 -13.89 -20.48
CA LEU A 499 -20.15 -13.88 -19.70
C LEU A 499 -19.69 -12.45 -19.37
N GLN A 500 -19.78 -11.53 -20.35
CA GLN A 500 -19.47 -10.12 -20.13
C GLN A 500 -20.44 -9.50 -19.12
N ARG A 501 -21.74 -9.77 -19.26
CA ARG A 501 -22.77 -9.29 -18.35
C ARG A 501 -22.57 -9.79 -16.92
N MET A 502 -22.25 -11.07 -16.72
CA MET A 502 -21.92 -11.64 -15.40
C MET A 502 -20.70 -10.98 -14.77
N HIS A 503 -19.64 -10.73 -15.55
CA HIS A 503 -18.45 -10.02 -15.06
C HIS A 503 -18.76 -8.59 -14.63
N GLU A 504 -19.62 -7.90 -15.36
CA GLU A 504 -20.03 -6.53 -15.06
C GLU A 504 -20.94 -6.43 -13.84
N LEU A 505 -21.94 -7.31 -13.74
CA LEU A 505 -22.85 -7.37 -12.60
C LEU A 505 -22.22 -8.03 -11.38
N GLN A 506 -21.13 -8.78 -11.57
CA GLN A 506 -20.47 -9.62 -10.56
C GLN A 506 -21.45 -10.62 -9.92
N GLN A 507 -22.31 -11.20 -10.75
CA GLN A 507 -23.36 -12.13 -10.36
C GLN A 507 -23.41 -13.31 -11.33
N GLN A 508 -23.69 -14.48 -10.77
CA GLN A 508 -23.96 -15.69 -11.53
C GLN A 508 -25.40 -15.66 -12.06
N ILE A 509 -25.64 -16.22 -13.24
CA ILE A 509 -26.97 -16.29 -13.85
C ILE A 509 -27.30 -17.75 -14.14
N GLU A 510 -28.44 -18.21 -13.62
CA GLU A 510 -28.97 -19.55 -13.85
C GLU A 510 -27.92 -20.64 -13.56
N GLN A 511 -27.66 -21.51 -14.53
CA GLN A 511 -26.70 -22.62 -14.47
C GLN A 511 -25.27 -22.22 -14.91
N TYR A 512 -25.09 -21.02 -15.46
CA TYR A 512 -23.80 -20.59 -16.00
C TYR A 512 -22.90 -20.04 -14.91
N LEU A 513 -21.59 -20.22 -15.05
CA LEU A 513 -20.61 -19.63 -14.16
C LEU A 513 -20.11 -18.30 -14.70
N ASP A 514 -19.86 -17.34 -13.80
CA ASP A 514 -19.17 -16.11 -14.19
C ASP A 514 -17.71 -16.42 -14.59
N PRO A 515 -17.06 -15.54 -15.38
CA PRO A 515 -15.71 -15.77 -15.87
C PRO A 515 -14.64 -16.02 -14.79
N SER A 516 -14.81 -15.46 -13.59
CA SER A 516 -13.89 -15.73 -12.47
C SER A 516 -14.07 -17.14 -11.92
N SER A 517 -15.33 -17.53 -11.70
CA SER A 517 -15.68 -18.87 -11.21
C SER A 517 -15.33 -19.97 -12.21
N LEU A 518 -15.47 -19.71 -13.52
CA LEU A 518 -14.97 -20.63 -14.56
C LEU A 518 -13.47 -20.91 -14.39
N ILE A 519 -12.66 -19.86 -14.20
CA ILE A 519 -11.21 -20.01 -14.05
C ILE A 519 -10.81 -20.71 -12.75
N GLU A 520 -11.57 -20.48 -11.68
CA GLU A 520 -11.39 -21.19 -10.41
C GLU A 520 -11.72 -22.68 -10.55
N GLU A 521 -12.84 -23.01 -11.20
CA GLU A 521 -13.21 -24.40 -11.46
C GLU A 521 -12.22 -25.11 -12.42
N VAL A 522 -11.65 -24.41 -13.42
CA VAL A 522 -10.55 -24.97 -14.23
C VAL A 522 -9.33 -25.33 -13.36
N ALA A 523 -8.99 -24.49 -12.38
CA ALA A 523 -7.87 -24.75 -11.49
C ALA A 523 -8.14 -25.96 -10.60
N GLU A 524 -9.33 -26.03 -9.99
CA GLU A 524 -9.76 -27.13 -9.12
C GLU A 524 -9.80 -28.45 -9.89
N LEU A 525 -10.44 -28.46 -11.07
CA LEU A 525 -10.53 -29.65 -11.93
C LEU A 525 -9.15 -30.19 -12.31
N ILE A 526 -8.21 -29.34 -12.70
CA ILE A 526 -6.86 -29.78 -13.10
C ILE A 526 -6.04 -30.24 -11.89
N ASP A 527 -6.31 -29.68 -10.70
CA ASP A 527 -5.59 -30.06 -9.48
C ASP A 527 -5.95 -31.46 -8.97
N GLU A 528 -7.09 -32.01 -9.36
CA GLU A 528 -7.49 -33.41 -9.09
C GLU A 528 -6.63 -34.44 -9.83
N PHE A 529 -5.94 -34.05 -10.91
CA PHE A 529 -5.08 -34.94 -11.69
C PHE A 529 -3.62 -34.83 -11.25
N GLU A 530 -3.09 -35.94 -10.73
CA GLU A 530 -1.68 -36.10 -10.39
C GLU A 530 -0.95 -36.93 -11.46
N PHE A 531 0.29 -36.54 -11.75
CA PHE A 531 1.10 -37.17 -12.78
C PHE A 531 2.43 -37.61 -12.18
N GLU A 532 2.82 -38.87 -12.38
CA GLU A 532 4.15 -39.36 -12.01
C GLU A 532 5.26 -38.54 -12.70
N ASN A 533 5.12 -38.34 -14.01
CA ASN A 533 5.89 -37.34 -14.75
C ASN A 533 5.00 -36.13 -15.08
N PRO A 534 5.18 -34.97 -14.41
CA PRO A 534 4.34 -33.79 -14.58
C PRO A 534 4.64 -33.00 -15.85
N PHE A 535 5.66 -33.41 -16.62
CA PHE A 535 6.09 -32.74 -17.83
C PHE A 535 5.76 -33.56 -19.08
N TYR A 536 5.53 -32.84 -20.18
CA TYR A 536 5.35 -33.34 -21.53
C TYR A 536 6.44 -32.74 -22.41
N ASP A 537 7.19 -33.62 -23.08
CA ASP A 537 8.13 -33.23 -24.12
C ASP A 537 7.34 -33.08 -25.43
N GLN A 538 7.39 -31.89 -26.02
CA GLN A 538 6.56 -31.59 -27.18
C GLN A 538 7.05 -32.25 -28.46
N GLY A 539 8.35 -32.59 -28.57
CA GLY A 539 8.93 -33.13 -29.81
C GLY A 539 8.45 -32.35 -31.05
N ASP A 540 7.84 -33.06 -32.00
CA ASP A 540 7.26 -32.49 -33.22
C ASP A 540 5.84 -31.87 -33.03
N SER A 541 5.16 -32.18 -31.92
CA SER A 541 3.82 -31.71 -31.59
C SER A 541 3.84 -30.44 -30.73
N ILE A 542 4.31 -29.34 -31.31
CA ILE A 542 4.50 -28.06 -30.60
C ILE A 542 3.18 -27.36 -30.30
N VAL A 543 2.78 -27.37 -29.03
CA VAL A 543 1.59 -26.67 -28.49
C VAL A 543 1.95 -25.29 -27.94
N PHE A 544 3.06 -25.21 -27.21
CA PHE A 544 3.59 -24.02 -26.57
C PHE A 544 4.92 -23.63 -27.22
N ASN A 545 4.92 -22.51 -27.95
CA ASN A 545 6.14 -21.94 -28.54
C ASN A 545 7.16 -21.59 -27.44
N ASN A 546 8.46 -21.59 -27.78
CA ASN A 546 9.56 -21.16 -26.90
C ASN A 546 9.88 -22.08 -25.72
N LYS A 547 9.32 -23.29 -25.66
CA LYS A 547 9.73 -24.34 -24.72
C LYS A 547 9.65 -25.70 -25.40
N GLU A 548 10.63 -26.56 -25.18
CA GLU A 548 10.56 -27.96 -25.62
C GLU A 548 9.74 -28.78 -24.63
N ILE A 549 10.01 -28.60 -23.33
CA ILE A 549 9.33 -29.32 -22.24
C ILE A 549 8.32 -28.39 -21.56
N VAL A 550 7.07 -28.85 -21.43
CA VAL A 550 5.99 -28.10 -20.78
C VAL A 550 5.24 -28.91 -19.73
N PRO A 551 4.64 -28.28 -18.72
CA PRO A 551 3.85 -28.99 -17.72
C PRO A 551 2.55 -29.52 -18.33
N LYS A 552 2.20 -30.78 -18.09
CA LYS A 552 0.93 -31.39 -18.54
C LYS A 552 -0.29 -30.58 -18.11
N LYS A 553 -0.29 -30.08 -16.87
CA LYS A 553 -1.33 -29.19 -16.34
C LYS A 553 -1.52 -27.91 -17.17
N GLN A 554 -0.48 -27.39 -17.83
CA GLN A 554 -0.66 -26.24 -18.72
C GLN A 554 -1.34 -26.60 -20.03
N ILE A 555 -1.10 -27.80 -20.58
CA ILE A 555 -1.80 -28.31 -21.77
C ILE A 555 -3.29 -28.50 -21.45
N MET A 556 -3.61 -29.06 -20.28
CA MET A 556 -4.99 -29.19 -19.79
C MET A 556 -5.67 -27.83 -19.56
N ALA A 557 -4.93 -26.84 -19.05
CA ALA A 557 -5.44 -25.47 -18.90
C ALA A 557 -5.71 -24.83 -20.26
N LEU A 558 -4.84 -25.05 -21.25
CA LEU A 558 -5.04 -24.59 -22.63
C LEU A 558 -6.27 -25.23 -23.26
N TYR A 559 -6.47 -26.54 -23.09
CA TYR A 559 -7.66 -27.24 -23.57
C TYR A 559 -8.93 -26.61 -23.00
N THR A 560 -8.99 -26.48 -21.68
CA THR A 560 -10.21 -26.03 -21.00
C THR A 560 -10.49 -24.55 -21.27
N ILE A 561 -9.48 -23.68 -21.28
CA ILE A 561 -9.66 -22.25 -21.56
C ILE A 561 -10.02 -22.01 -23.02
N ASN A 562 -9.39 -22.73 -23.96
CA ASN A 562 -9.78 -22.63 -25.36
C ASN A 562 -11.18 -23.19 -25.61
N LYS A 563 -11.60 -24.23 -24.87
CA LYS A 563 -12.99 -24.70 -24.87
C LYS A 563 -13.95 -23.60 -24.41
N ILE A 564 -13.61 -22.88 -23.33
CA ILE A 564 -14.40 -21.73 -22.85
C ILE A 564 -14.62 -20.71 -23.96
N THR A 565 -13.56 -20.24 -24.61
CA THR A 565 -13.70 -19.20 -25.64
C THR A 565 -14.45 -19.71 -26.86
N SER A 566 -14.15 -20.94 -27.29
CA SER A 566 -14.80 -21.57 -28.45
C SER A 566 -16.31 -21.73 -28.27
N VAL A 567 -16.76 -22.11 -27.07
CA VAL A 567 -18.18 -22.29 -26.76
C VAL A 567 -18.84 -20.93 -26.58
N ALA A 568 -18.23 -20.03 -25.82
CA ALA A 568 -18.80 -18.73 -25.52
C ALA A 568 -18.94 -17.85 -26.77
N ASN A 569 -17.96 -17.86 -27.67
CA ASN A 569 -17.99 -17.05 -28.89
C ASN A 569 -18.91 -17.62 -29.97
N LYS A 570 -19.27 -18.91 -29.88
CA LYS A 570 -20.17 -19.58 -30.84
C LYS A 570 -21.64 -19.43 -30.45
N LYS A 571 -21.95 -19.47 -29.14
CA LYS A 571 -23.30 -19.21 -28.60
C LYS A 571 -23.64 -17.74 -28.74
#